data_AF-A0A0C1J6Y3-F1
#
_entry.id   AF-A0A0C1J6Y3-F1
#
_cell.length_a   1.000
_cell.length_b   1.000
_cell.length_c   1.000
_cell.angle_alpha   90.00
_cell.angle_beta   90.00
_cell.angle_gamma   90.00
#
_symmetry.space_group_name_H-M   'P 1'
#
loop_
_entity.id
_entity.type
_entity.pdbx_description
1 polymer ?
#
loop_
_entity_poly.entity_id
_entity_poly.type
_entity_poly.pdbx_seq_one_letter_code
_entity_poly.pdbx_strand_id
1 'polypeptide(L)'
;MAALHTITLQFQNALLRLTFFLICAAALLAVGATLLSAIGILPWLSMQAGLGDGTVIDAGIYIQVGLTALIVMLVFYLPSNARMMALENTHRKFSLNMQDVAGAYQLAHAADRSGAFALASEFDAVKERMAFLRDHPDLQSLEPQVLELAAQMSQISQELADTYGDAKVARARTFLQQRQEEIEQFQQRIEDAQIIQHELRQWTRDIEIEESIAKSQLARLRDELFDLLPELSAQLQSPPNDQDPSASSVIAMTPPRAAE
;
A
#
# COMPACT_ATOMS: atom_id res chain seq x y z
N MET A 1 -8.14 -12.36 25.10
CA MET A 1 -6.79 -11.75 25.17
C MET A 1 -6.82 -10.27 25.55
N ALA A 2 -7.77 -9.44 25.05
CA ALA A 2 -7.86 -8.01 25.39
C ALA A 2 -8.07 -7.72 26.91
N ALA A 3 -8.91 -8.51 27.59
CA ALA A 3 -9.19 -8.32 29.02
C ALA A 3 -7.95 -8.55 29.93
N LEU A 4 -7.11 -9.51 29.59
CA LEU A 4 -5.86 -9.76 30.31
C LEU A 4 -4.87 -8.61 30.16
N HIS A 5 -4.78 -8.03 28.95
CA HIS A 5 -3.91 -6.89 28.68
C HIS A 5 -4.35 -5.62 29.43
N THR A 6 -5.66 -5.36 29.50
CA THR A 6 -6.19 -4.22 30.27
C THR A 6 -5.96 -4.38 31.78
N ILE A 7 -6.08 -5.60 32.31
CA ILE A 7 -5.80 -5.88 33.73
C ILE A 7 -4.32 -5.68 34.05
N THR A 8 -3.40 -6.13 33.17
CA THR A 8 -1.96 -5.92 33.38
C THR A 8 -1.56 -4.44 33.37
N LEU A 9 -2.18 -3.63 32.50
CA LEU A 9 -1.91 -2.19 32.43
C LEU A 9 -2.45 -1.43 33.66
N GLN A 10 -3.65 -1.81 34.14
CA GLN A 10 -4.22 -1.24 35.36
C GLN A 10 -3.35 -1.57 36.58
N PHE A 11 -2.86 -2.81 36.67
CA PHE A 11 -1.98 -3.24 37.74
C PHE A 11 -0.63 -2.51 37.71
N GLN A 12 -0.02 -2.36 36.53
CA GLN A 12 1.22 -1.59 36.35
C GLN A 12 1.06 -0.12 36.76
N ASN A 13 -0.05 0.52 36.38
CA ASN A 13 -0.33 1.91 36.78
C ASN A 13 -0.57 2.06 38.29
N ALA A 14 -1.23 1.07 38.92
CA ALA A 14 -1.41 1.07 40.37
C ALA A 14 -0.07 0.97 41.11
N LEU A 15 0.83 0.09 40.66
CA LEU A 15 2.17 -0.05 41.22
C LEU A 15 3.01 1.23 41.04
N LEU A 16 2.95 1.88 39.86
CA LEU A 16 3.67 3.14 39.61
C LEU A 16 3.18 4.29 40.49
N ARG A 17 1.87 4.37 40.78
CA ARG A 17 1.32 5.38 41.70
C ARG A 17 1.73 5.11 43.14
N LEU A 18 1.74 3.83 43.54
CA LEU A 18 2.18 3.40 44.87
C LEU A 18 3.67 3.75 45.09
N THR A 19 4.54 3.47 44.12
CA THR A 19 5.97 3.79 44.23
C THR A 19 6.22 5.29 44.29
N PHE A 20 5.51 6.09 43.48
CA PHE A 20 5.60 7.55 43.54
C PHE A 20 5.19 8.09 44.92
N PHE A 21 4.08 7.59 45.46
CA PHE A 21 3.61 7.96 46.79
C PHE A 21 4.64 7.62 47.88
N LEU A 22 5.22 6.42 47.84
CA LEU A 22 6.26 5.99 48.77
C LEU A 22 7.50 6.88 48.70
N ILE A 23 7.96 7.25 47.50
CA ILE A 23 9.13 8.12 47.32
C ILE A 23 8.85 9.53 47.86
N CYS A 24 7.66 10.10 47.61
CA CYS A 24 7.28 11.40 48.15
C CYS A 24 7.17 11.39 49.69
N ALA A 25 6.60 10.32 50.26
CA ALA A 25 6.53 10.14 51.71
C ALA A 25 7.93 10.01 52.33
N ALA A 26 8.81 9.23 51.71
CA ALA A 26 10.20 9.11 52.13
C ALA A 26 10.95 10.44 52.05
N ALA A 27 10.71 11.25 51.01
CA ALA A 27 11.29 12.58 50.88
C ALA A 27 10.83 13.53 51.98
N LEU A 28 9.54 13.56 52.28
CA LEU A 28 8.99 14.37 53.38
C LEU A 28 9.59 13.97 54.73
N LEU A 29 9.68 12.67 55.01
CA LEU A 29 10.31 12.17 56.23
C LEU A 29 11.80 12.52 56.31
N ALA A 30 12.53 12.36 55.20
CA ALA A 30 13.95 12.65 55.14
C ALA A 30 14.23 14.15 55.35
N VAL A 31 13.49 15.03 54.67
CA VAL A 31 13.58 16.50 54.84
C VAL A 31 13.14 16.93 56.23
N GLY A 32 12.09 16.33 56.78
CA GLY A 32 11.67 16.55 58.15
C GLY A 32 12.77 16.18 59.14
N ALA A 33 13.36 15.00 59.00
CA ALA A 33 14.44 14.54 59.85
C ALA A 33 15.68 15.45 59.79
N THR A 34 16.08 15.94 58.61
CA THR A 34 17.18 16.91 58.50
C THR A 34 16.85 18.26 59.11
N LEU A 35 15.63 18.78 58.93
CA LEU A 35 15.22 20.05 59.52
C LEU A 35 15.13 19.97 61.05
N LEU A 36 14.51 18.93 61.59
CA LEU A 36 14.44 18.71 63.04
C LEU A 36 15.83 18.49 63.65
N SER A 37 16.75 17.85 62.92
CA SER A 37 18.14 17.69 63.34
C SER A 37 18.91 19.01 63.30
N ALA A 38 18.63 19.87 62.31
CA ALA A 38 19.22 21.20 62.20
C ALA A 38 18.75 22.17 63.29
N ILE A 39 17.49 22.05 63.73
CA ILE A 39 16.92 22.83 64.84
C ILE A 39 17.37 22.26 66.21
N GLY A 40 18.04 21.10 66.22
CA GLY A 40 18.59 20.48 67.44
C GLY A 40 17.56 19.70 68.26
N ILE A 41 16.40 19.38 67.68
CA ILE A 41 15.34 18.60 68.33
C ILE A 41 15.63 17.08 68.21
N LEU A 42 16.16 16.65 67.06
CA LEU A 42 16.61 15.28 66.82
C LEU A 42 18.14 15.22 66.76
N PRO A 43 18.77 14.11 67.21
CA PRO A 43 20.20 13.89 67.00
C PRO A 43 20.46 13.63 65.50
N TRP A 44 21.60 14.10 65.02
CA TRP A 44 22.10 13.76 63.68
C TRP A 44 22.38 12.26 63.58
N LEU A 45 22.25 11.71 62.37
CA LEU A 45 22.74 10.37 62.09
C LEU A 45 24.21 10.32 62.48
N SER A 46 24.60 9.38 63.35
CA SER A 46 26.00 9.16 63.71
C SER A 46 26.54 8.03 62.86
N MET A 47 27.56 8.29 62.05
CA MET A 47 28.24 7.25 61.29
C MET A 47 29.73 7.57 61.22
N GLN A 48 30.52 6.75 61.87
CA GLN A 48 31.97 6.87 61.88
C GLN A 48 32.52 6.29 60.58
N ALA A 49 33.13 7.15 59.76
CA ALA A 49 33.80 6.73 58.53
C ALA A 49 35.24 7.22 58.55
N GLY A 50 36.17 6.32 58.23
CA GLY A 50 37.59 6.60 58.05
C GLY A 50 38.09 5.88 56.81
N LEU A 51 39.05 6.48 56.10
CA LEU A 51 39.69 5.87 54.94
C LEU A 51 41.18 5.65 55.26
N GLY A 52 41.59 4.40 55.42
CA GLY A 52 42.96 4.05 55.83
C GLY A 52 43.25 4.36 57.31
N ASP A 53 44.48 4.76 57.62
CA ASP A 53 44.99 5.02 58.99
C ASP A 53 44.72 6.47 59.48
N GLY A 54 43.77 7.16 58.84
CA GLY A 54 43.39 8.54 59.14
C GLY A 54 42.38 8.66 60.28
N THR A 55 42.30 9.85 60.89
CA THR A 55 41.35 10.17 61.97
C THR A 55 39.91 9.85 61.55
N VAL A 56 39.18 9.14 62.40
CA VAL A 56 37.76 8.83 62.21
C VAL A 56 36.96 10.13 62.29
N ILE A 57 36.27 10.47 61.20
CA ILE A 57 35.38 11.64 61.12
C ILE A 57 33.94 11.15 61.27
N ASP A 58 33.10 11.92 61.96
CA ASP A 58 31.66 11.68 61.95
C ASP A 58 31.08 12.09 60.59
N ALA A 59 30.89 11.10 59.73
CA ALA A 59 30.38 11.26 58.37
C ALA A 59 28.85 11.32 58.33
N GLY A 60 28.17 11.09 59.45
CA GLY A 60 26.73 10.91 59.47
C GLY A 60 25.95 12.17 59.05
N ILE A 61 26.46 13.37 59.35
CA ILE A 61 25.88 14.64 58.86
C ILE A 61 25.94 14.70 57.33
N TYR A 62 27.10 14.41 56.73
CA TYR A 62 27.29 14.46 55.28
C TYR A 62 26.44 13.41 54.57
N ILE A 63 26.32 12.22 55.14
CA ILE A 63 25.48 11.14 54.62
C ILE A 63 24.00 11.51 54.69
N GLN A 64 23.54 12.06 55.81
CA GLN A 64 22.15 12.46 55.98
C GLN A 64 21.78 13.58 54.99
N VAL A 65 22.60 14.63 54.88
CA VAL A 65 22.37 15.72 53.92
C VAL A 65 22.46 15.22 52.48
N GLY A 66 23.45 14.39 52.14
CA GLY A 66 23.59 13.82 50.80
C GLY A 66 22.42 12.92 50.40
N LEU A 67 21.96 12.06 51.30
CA LEU A 67 20.82 11.16 51.08
C LEU A 67 19.52 11.97 50.88
N THR A 68 19.30 13.01 51.68
CA THR A 68 18.11 13.85 51.55
C THR A 68 18.11 14.63 50.23
N ALA A 69 19.25 15.19 49.83
CA ALA A 69 19.40 15.85 48.54
C ALA A 69 19.11 14.90 47.37
N LEU A 70 19.61 13.66 47.43
CA LEU A 70 19.37 12.64 46.40
C LEU A 70 17.88 12.26 46.31
N ILE A 71 17.22 12.05 47.45
CA ILE A 71 15.79 11.72 47.48
C ILE A 71 14.95 12.89 46.92
N VAL A 72 15.29 14.13 47.26
CA VAL A 72 14.62 15.32 46.72
C VAL A 72 14.80 15.41 45.20
N MET A 73 16.02 15.18 44.69
CA MET A 73 16.27 15.15 43.25
C MET A 73 15.43 14.08 42.53
N LEU A 74 15.29 12.89 43.13
CA LEU A 74 14.47 11.81 42.58
C LEU A 74 12.98 12.20 42.50
N VAL A 75 12.47 12.92 43.50
CA VAL A 75 11.08 13.44 43.51
C VAL A 75 10.85 14.44 42.38
N PHE A 76 11.82 15.30 42.05
CA PHE A 76 11.69 16.23 40.93
C PHE A 76 11.79 15.56 39.55
N TYR A 77 12.53 14.46 39.44
CA TYR A 77 12.74 13.75 38.18
C TYR A 77 11.52 12.94 37.71
N LEU A 78 10.82 12.29 38.65
CA LEU A 78 9.67 11.41 38.37
C LEU A 78 8.49 12.09 37.64
N PRO A 79 8.00 13.27 38.06
CA PRO A 79 6.90 13.99 37.41
C PRO A 79 7.23 14.38 35.97
N SER A 80 8.49 14.72 35.68
CA SER A 80 8.92 15.18 34.35
C SER A 80 8.85 14.04 33.32
N ASN A 81 9.29 12.84 33.71
CA ASN A 81 9.19 11.66 32.85
C ASN A 81 7.75 11.19 32.64
N ALA A 82 6.91 11.25 33.68
CA ALA A 82 5.49 10.92 33.56
C ALA A 82 4.76 11.87 32.59
N ARG A 83 5.11 13.16 32.64
CA ARG A 83 4.55 14.17 31.73
C ARG A 83 4.99 13.96 30.29
N MET A 84 6.24 13.56 30.06
CA MET A 84 6.75 13.23 28.72
C MET A 84 6.07 11.99 28.13
N MET A 85 5.92 10.92 28.93
CA MET A 85 5.22 9.70 28.51
C MET A 85 3.72 9.93 28.23
N ALA A 86 3.09 10.87 28.96
CA ALA A 86 1.72 11.29 28.70
C ALA A 86 1.59 12.06 27.37
N LEU A 87 2.59 12.89 27.04
CA LEU A 87 2.61 13.65 25.79
C LEU A 87 2.77 12.72 24.57
N GLU A 88 3.68 11.75 24.65
CA GLU A 88 3.89 10.74 23.60
C GLU A 88 2.65 9.86 23.39
N ASN A 89 2.01 9.40 24.48
CA ASN A 89 0.77 8.63 24.37
C ASN A 89 -0.39 9.46 23.82
N THR A 90 -0.45 10.76 24.12
CA THR A 90 -1.47 11.66 23.58
C THR A 90 -1.26 11.88 22.09
N HIS A 91 -0.01 12.08 21.64
CA HIS A 91 0.34 12.21 20.23
C HIS A 91 0.02 10.94 19.43
N ARG A 92 0.32 9.76 19.99
CA ARG A 92 0.02 8.46 19.35
C ARG A 92 -1.48 8.14 19.33
N LYS A 93 -2.23 8.50 20.37
CA LYS A 93 -3.70 8.39 20.36
C LYS A 93 -4.33 9.34 19.35
N PHE A 94 -3.78 10.54 19.21
CA PHE A 94 -4.23 11.51 18.21
C PHE A 94 -3.98 11.02 16.78
N SER A 95 -2.79 10.48 16.47
CA SER A 95 -2.51 9.94 15.14
C SER A 95 -3.40 8.74 14.78
N LEU A 96 -3.73 7.90 15.75
CA LEU A 96 -4.63 6.76 15.55
C LEU A 96 -6.09 7.24 15.35
N ASN A 97 -6.52 8.28 16.08
CA ASN A 97 -7.84 8.87 15.92
C ASN A 97 -7.99 9.62 14.59
N MET A 98 -6.91 10.23 14.08
CA MET A 98 -6.90 10.88 12.75
C MET A 98 -7.09 9.87 11.62
N GLN A 99 -6.65 8.61 11.79
CA GLN A 99 -6.89 7.53 10.82
C GLN A 99 -8.37 7.12 10.80
N ASP A 100 -9.03 7.05 11.96
CA ASP A 100 -10.47 6.80 12.03
C ASP A 100 -11.28 7.98 11.46
N VAL A 101 -10.84 9.22 11.70
CA VAL A 101 -11.44 10.42 11.07
C VAL A 101 -11.24 10.40 9.55
N ALA A 102 -10.05 10.03 9.07
CA ALA A 102 -9.79 9.89 7.63
C ALA A 102 -10.62 8.76 7.01
N GLY A 103 -10.80 7.64 7.72
CA GLY A 103 -11.66 6.53 7.30
C GLY A 103 -13.14 6.95 7.27
N ALA A 104 -13.62 7.64 8.29
CA ALA A 104 -14.98 8.17 8.35
C ALA A 104 -15.22 9.25 7.28
N TYR A 105 -14.23 10.11 7.02
CA TYR A 105 -14.25 11.09 5.94
C TYR A 105 -14.31 10.40 4.58
N GLN A 106 -13.46 9.41 4.32
CA GLN A 106 -13.48 8.63 3.07
C GLN A 106 -14.79 7.85 2.89
N LEU A 107 -15.35 7.29 3.95
CA LEU A 107 -16.62 6.58 3.93
C LEU A 107 -17.80 7.54 3.63
N ALA A 108 -17.82 8.70 4.28
CA ALA A 108 -18.80 9.76 4.04
C ALA A 108 -18.69 10.33 2.61
N HIS A 109 -17.47 10.54 2.10
CA HIS A 109 -17.21 11.04 0.75
C HIS A 109 -17.36 9.96 -0.35
N ALA A 110 -17.26 8.68 0.01
CA ALA A 110 -17.63 7.59 -0.89
C ALA A 110 -19.15 7.51 -1.09
N ALA A 111 -19.92 7.82 -0.05
CA ALA A 111 -21.38 7.90 -0.12
C ALA A 111 -21.90 9.18 -0.81
N ASP A 112 -21.15 10.29 -0.73
CA ASP A 112 -21.53 11.61 -1.28
C ASP A 112 -21.13 11.84 -2.75
N ARG A 113 -20.56 10.83 -3.42
CA ARG A 113 -20.11 10.90 -4.83
C ARG A 113 -21.23 11.09 -5.87
N SER A 114 -22.49 11.21 -5.45
CA SER A 114 -23.63 11.61 -6.28
C SER A 114 -23.88 13.13 -6.31
N GLY A 115 -23.20 13.92 -5.47
CA GLY A 115 -23.48 15.35 -5.25
C GLY A 115 -22.31 16.30 -5.60
N ALA A 116 -21.62 16.09 -6.71
CA ALA A 116 -20.43 16.86 -7.15
C ALA A 116 -20.59 18.40 -7.23
N PHE A 117 -21.78 18.95 -6.96
CA PHE A 117 -22.08 20.39 -6.99
C PHE A 117 -22.35 21.03 -5.63
N ALA A 118 -22.39 20.27 -4.52
CA ALA A 118 -22.66 20.83 -3.18
C ALA A 118 -21.39 21.41 -2.51
N LEU A 119 -20.20 20.94 -2.87
CA LEU A 119 -18.94 21.35 -2.22
C LEU A 119 -18.47 22.77 -2.60
N ALA A 120 -18.77 23.22 -3.82
CA ALA A 120 -18.44 24.58 -4.25
C ALA A 120 -19.30 25.64 -3.53
N SER A 121 -20.59 25.37 -3.32
CA SER A 121 -21.50 26.29 -2.61
C SER A 121 -21.20 26.39 -1.12
N GLU A 122 -20.82 25.28 -0.48
CA GLU A 122 -20.41 25.28 0.92
C GLU A 122 -19.06 26.00 1.11
N PHE A 123 -18.17 25.93 0.12
CA PHE A 123 -16.89 26.66 0.15
C PHE A 123 -17.07 28.17 0.03
N ASP A 124 -17.92 28.64 -0.89
CA ASP A 124 -18.25 30.06 -1.01
C ASP A 124 -18.95 30.57 0.26
N ALA A 125 -19.82 29.76 0.87
CA ALA A 125 -20.45 30.09 2.16
C ALA A 125 -19.44 30.19 3.31
N VAL A 126 -18.43 29.31 3.37
CA VAL A 126 -17.35 29.38 4.36
C VAL A 126 -16.44 30.59 4.12
N LYS A 127 -16.15 30.92 2.86
CA LYS A 127 -15.36 32.10 2.47
C LYS A 127 -16.08 33.40 2.83
N GLU A 128 -17.38 33.47 2.62
CA GLU A 128 -18.23 34.60 3.03
C GLU A 128 -18.26 34.75 4.56
N ARG A 129 -18.33 33.62 5.29
CA ARG A 129 -18.24 33.60 6.76
C ARG A 129 -16.88 34.06 7.27
N MET A 130 -15.79 33.64 6.62
CA MET A 130 -14.42 34.05 6.96
C MET A 130 -14.20 35.54 6.69
N ALA A 131 -14.73 36.06 5.58
CA ALA A 131 -14.71 37.50 5.28
C ALA A 131 -15.52 38.30 6.32
N PHE A 132 -16.70 37.79 6.72
CA PHE A 132 -17.51 38.39 7.78
C PHE A 132 -16.81 38.40 9.14
N LEU A 133 -16.10 37.32 9.50
CA LEU A 133 -15.33 37.23 10.74
C LEU A 133 -14.08 38.11 10.75
N ARG A 134 -13.47 38.33 9.57
CA ARG A 134 -12.33 39.25 9.38
C ARG A 134 -12.72 40.70 9.60
N ASP A 135 -13.89 41.12 9.11
CA ASP A 135 -14.33 42.52 9.16
C ASP A 135 -14.99 42.88 10.51
N HIS A 136 -15.04 41.93 11.46
CA HIS A 136 -15.64 42.12 12.78
C HIS A 136 -14.66 42.77 13.78
N PRO A 137 -15.04 43.87 14.46
CA PRO A 137 -14.12 44.72 15.23
C PRO A 137 -13.45 44.01 16.43
N ASP A 138 -14.08 42.99 17.00
CA ASP A 138 -13.56 42.24 18.16
C ASP A 138 -12.63 41.05 17.80
N LEU A 139 -12.48 40.72 16.51
CA LEU A 139 -11.81 39.49 16.04
C LEU A 139 -10.54 39.75 15.23
N GLN A 140 -10.00 40.97 15.25
CA GLN A 140 -8.76 41.37 14.57
C GLN A 140 -7.55 40.48 14.90
N SER A 141 -7.51 39.84 16.06
CA SER A 141 -6.42 38.92 16.44
C SER A 141 -6.44 37.55 15.74
N LEU A 142 -7.55 37.20 15.07
CA LEU A 142 -7.71 35.95 14.31
C LEU A 142 -7.30 36.07 12.84
N GLU A 143 -6.97 37.28 12.38
CA GLU A 143 -6.62 37.58 10.99
C GLU A 143 -5.56 36.62 10.40
N PRO A 144 -4.46 36.25 11.10
CA PRO A 144 -3.46 35.33 10.56
C PRO A 144 -3.99 33.90 10.40
N GLN A 145 -4.80 33.42 11.36
CA GLN A 145 -5.32 32.05 11.37
C GLN A 145 -6.42 31.87 10.31
N VAL A 146 -7.24 32.90 10.09
CA VAL A 146 -8.25 32.92 9.02
C VAL A 146 -7.57 32.93 7.64
N LEU A 147 -6.49 33.69 7.46
CA LEU A 147 -5.71 33.69 6.22
C LEU A 147 -4.98 32.37 5.98
N GLU A 148 -4.43 31.74 7.04
CA GLU A 148 -3.79 30.43 6.95
C GLU A 148 -4.78 29.33 6.56
N LEU A 149 -5.97 29.32 7.18
CA LEU A 149 -7.02 28.37 6.83
C LEU A 149 -7.54 28.59 5.41
N ALA A 150 -7.74 29.84 4.98
CA ALA A 150 -8.12 30.15 3.60
C ALA A 150 -7.04 29.71 2.60
N ALA A 151 -5.76 29.86 2.94
CA ALA A 151 -4.65 29.40 2.11
C ALA A 151 -4.58 27.87 2.02
N GLN A 152 -4.72 27.15 3.15
CA GLN A 152 -4.78 25.69 3.17
C GLN A 152 -5.97 25.15 2.35
N MET A 153 -7.14 25.75 2.53
CA MET A 153 -8.35 25.39 1.81
C MET A 153 -8.24 25.69 0.30
N SER A 154 -7.59 26.79 -0.09
CA SER A 154 -7.31 27.11 -1.49
C SER A 154 -6.34 26.11 -2.12
N GLN A 155 -5.30 25.68 -1.38
CA GLN A 155 -4.34 24.71 -1.86
C GLN A 155 -4.99 23.34 -2.10
N ILE A 156 -5.80 22.87 -1.15
CA ILE A 156 -6.54 21.60 -1.25
C ILE A 156 -7.53 21.65 -2.42
N SER A 157 -8.22 22.77 -2.61
CA SER A 157 -9.17 22.95 -3.72
C SER A 157 -8.48 22.96 -5.08
N GLN A 158 -7.30 23.59 -5.18
CA GLN A 158 -6.49 23.57 -6.39
C GLN A 158 -6.00 22.15 -6.72
N GLU A 159 -5.54 21.40 -5.72
CA GLU A 159 -5.10 20.02 -5.89
C GLU A 159 -6.25 19.10 -6.32
N LEU A 160 -7.46 19.32 -5.80
CA LEU A 160 -8.67 18.61 -6.20
C LEU A 160 -9.09 18.97 -7.63
N ALA A 161 -9.09 20.24 -7.99
CA ALA A 161 -9.40 20.70 -9.35
C ALA A 161 -8.37 20.21 -10.37
N ASP A 162 -7.09 20.15 -9.99
CA ASP A 162 -6.05 19.59 -10.83
C ASP A 162 -6.22 18.08 -10.98
N THR A 163 -6.57 17.34 -9.94
CA THR A 163 -6.68 15.87 -10.02
C THR A 163 -7.99 15.43 -10.66
N TYR A 164 -9.11 16.06 -10.30
CA TYR A 164 -10.48 15.67 -10.64
C TYR A 164 -11.25 16.74 -11.43
N GLY A 165 -10.56 17.68 -12.07
CA GLY A 165 -11.21 18.69 -12.87
C GLY A 165 -12.12 18.10 -13.94
N ASP A 166 -13.25 18.76 -14.19
CA ASP A 166 -14.31 18.28 -15.10
C ASP A 166 -13.77 17.90 -16.48
N ALA A 167 -12.78 18.64 -16.99
CA ALA A 167 -12.13 18.34 -18.26
C ALA A 167 -11.37 17.00 -18.25
N LYS A 168 -10.72 16.64 -17.13
CA LYS A 168 -10.02 15.35 -16.98
C LYS A 168 -11.01 14.20 -16.84
N VAL A 169 -12.08 14.41 -16.07
CA VAL A 169 -13.15 13.41 -15.90
C VAL A 169 -13.89 13.17 -17.23
N ALA A 170 -14.23 14.23 -17.97
CA ALA A 170 -14.85 14.13 -19.28
C ALA A 170 -13.94 13.36 -20.26
N ARG A 171 -12.64 13.69 -20.30
CA ARG A 171 -11.67 12.96 -21.13
C ARG A 171 -11.57 11.48 -20.75
N ALA A 172 -11.55 11.16 -19.46
CA ALA A 172 -11.53 9.77 -18.99
C ALA A 172 -12.79 9.01 -19.42
N ARG A 173 -13.97 9.65 -19.38
CA ARG A 173 -15.23 9.07 -19.89
C ARG A 173 -15.17 8.81 -21.39
N THR A 174 -14.69 9.79 -22.17
CA THR A 174 -14.51 9.62 -23.62
C THR A 174 -13.55 8.48 -23.94
N PHE A 175 -12.44 8.36 -23.21
CA PHE A 175 -11.50 7.26 -23.38
C PHE A 175 -12.15 5.89 -23.09
N LEU A 176 -12.93 5.78 -22.01
CA LEU A 176 -13.65 4.55 -21.69
C LEU A 176 -14.69 4.17 -22.75
N GLN A 177 -15.41 5.16 -23.29
CA GLN A 177 -16.35 4.94 -24.38
C GLN A 177 -15.63 4.45 -25.65
N GLN A 178 -14.53 5.11 -26.03
CA GLN A 178 -13.71 4.67 -27.17
C GLN A 178 -13.19 3.24 -26.98
N ARG A 179 -12.73 2.90 -25.77
CA ARG A 179 -12.29 1.53 -25.45
C ARG A 179 -13.41 0.51 -25.54
N GLN A 180 -14.64 0.89 -25.20
CA GLN A 180 -15.80 0.01 -25.35
C GLN A 180 -16.12 -0.25 -26.83
N GLU A 181 -16.14 0.80 -27.65
CA GLU A 181 -16.33 0.70 -29.11
C GLU A 181 -15.22 -0.14 -29.75
N GLU A 182 -13.96 0.01 -29.32
CA GLU A 182 -12.84 -0.81 -29.77
C GLU A 182 -13.00 -2.30 -29.40
N ILE A 183 -13.50 -2.59 -28.20
CA ILE A 183 -13.74 -3.98 -27.76
C ILE A 183 -14.83 -4.63 -28.60
N GLU A 184 -15.92 -3.91 -28.91
CA GLU A 184 -17.00 -4.41 -29.76
C GLU A 184 -16.51 -4.72 -31.17
N GLN A 185 -15.71 -3.83 -31.77
CA GLN A 185 -15.10 -4.08 -33.07
C GLN A 185 -14.14 -5.28 -33.04
N PHE A 186 -13.39 -5.44 -31.95
CA PHE A 186 -12.48 -6.57 -31.79
C PHE A 186 -13.24 -7.90 -31.66
N GLN A 187 -14.35 -7.89 -30.92
CA GLN A 187 -15.23 -9.04 -30.77
C GLN A 187 -15.79 -9.48 -32.14
N GLN A 188 -16.27 -8.53 -32.95
CA GLN A 188 -16.76 -8.81 -34.30
C GLN A 188 -15.66 -9.47 -35.16
N ARG A 189 -14.43 -8.94 -35.11
CA ARG A 189 -13.29 -9.50 -35.86
C ARG A 189 -12.93 -10.92 -35.42
N ILE A 190 -13.08 -11.23 -34.13
CA ILE A 190 -12.87 -12.60 -33.62
C ILE A 190 -13.94 -13.53 -34.17
N GLU A 191 -15.21 -13.12 -34.17
CA GLU A 191 -16.31 -13.92 -34.71
C GLU A 191 -16.09 -14.20 -36.21
N ASP A 192 -15.74 -13.19 -37.00
CA ASP A 192 -15.42 -13.35 -38.42
C ASP A 192 -14.24 -14.32 -38.62
N ALA A 193 -13.19 -14.19 -37.82
CA ALA A 193 -12.03 -15.10 -37.88
C ALA A 193 -12.39 -16.55 -37.51
N GLN A 194 -13.33 -16.77 -36.59
CA GLN A 194 -13.81 -18.11 -36.25
C GLN A 194 -14.59 -18.75 -37.39
N ILE A 195 -15.42 -17.96 -38.10
CA ILE A 195 -16.15 -18.43 -39.29
C ILE A 195 -15.15 -18.88 -40.36
N ILE A 196 -14.17 -18.03 -40.69
CA ILE A 196 -13.11 -18.35 -41.67
C ILE A 196 -12.33 -19.60 -41.24
N GLN A 197 -12.00 -19.73 -39.94
CA GLN A 197 -11.31 -20.91 -39.43
C GLN A 197 -12.13 -22.19 -39.64
N HIS A 198 -13.45 -22.12 -39.44
CA HIS A 198 -14.35 -23.25 -39.66
C HIS A 198 -14.41 -23.64 -41.13
N GLU A 199 -14.57 -22.66 -42.02
CA GLU A 199 -14.57 -22.85 -43.48
C GLU A 199 -13.27 -23.49 -43.98
N LEU A 200 -12.11 -22.97 -43.55
CA LEU A 200 -10.80 -23.53 -43.92
C LEU A 200 -10.64 -24.98 -43.43
N ARG A 201 -11.18 -25.31 -42.24
CA ARG A 201 -11.18 -26.69 -41.73
C ARG A 201 -12.08 -27.60 -42.55
N GLN A 202 -13.19 -27.09 -43.08
CA GLN A 202 -14.04 -27.85 -43.98
C GLN A 202 -13.32 -28.08 -45.32
N TRP A 203 -12.80 -27.03 -45.96
CA TRP A 203 -12.06 -27.16 -47.22
C TRP A 203 -10.87 -28.11 -47.13
N THR A 204 -10.15 -28.09 -46.02
CA THR A 204 -9.02 -29.01 -45.82
C THR A 204 -9.48 -30.47 -45.81
N ARG A 205 -10.62 -30.77 -45.15
CA ARG A 205 -11.21 -32.12 -45.13
C ARG A 205 -11.70 -32.52 -46.51
N ASP A 206 -12.35 -31.61 -47.24
CA ASP A 206 -12.85 -31.88 -48.58
C ASP A 206 -11.69 -32.20 -49.53
N ILE A 207 -10.61 -31.41 -49.49
CA ILE A 207 -9.39 -31.65 -50.27
C ILE A 207 -8.74 -33.00 -49.90
N GLU A 208 -8.65 -33.34 -48.62
CA GLU A 208 -8.08 -34.63 -48.18
C GLU A 208 -8.90 -35.81 -48.73
N ILE A 209 -10.23 -35.70 -48.75
CA ILE A 209 -11.12 -36.69 -49.33
C ILE A 209 -10.89 -36.79 -50.85
N GLU A 210 -10.87 -35.66 -51.56
CA GLU A 210 -10.60 -35.62 -53.00
C GLU A 210 -9.23 -36.21 -53.36
N GLU A 211 -8.19 -35.90 -52.59
CA GLU A 211 -6.86 -36.47 -52.77
C GLU A 211 -6.88 -37.99 -52.57
N SER A 212 -7.61 -38.50 -51.57
CA SER A 212 -7.75 -39.94 -51.34
C SER A 212 -8.45 -40.65 -52.51
N ILE A 213 -9.48 -40.03 -53.10
CA ILE A 213 -10.20 -40.54 -54.27
C ILE A 213 -9.26 -40.55 -55.48
N ALA A 214 -8.55 -39.45 -55.74
CA ALA A 214 -7.60 -39.35 -56.85
C ALA A 214 -6.48 -40.39 -56.73
N LYS A 215 -5.93 -40.60 -55.53
CA LYS A 215 -4.94 -41.66 -55.25
C LYS A 215 -5.50 -43.06 -55.56
N SER A 216 -6.75 -43.34 -55.16
CA SER A 216 -7.41 -44.62 -55.45
C SER A 216 -7.64 -44.82 -56.96
N GLN A 217 -8.08 -43.77 -57.67
CA GLN A 217 -8.27 -43.82 -59.12
C GLN A 217 -6.95 -44.04 -59.86
N LEU A 218 -5.87 -43.34 -59.48
CA LEU A 218 -4.54 -43.54 -60.04
C LEU A 218 -4.01 -44.95 -59.79
N ALA A 219 -4.19 -45.48 -58.57
CA ALA A 219 -3.81 -46.84 -58.25
C ALA A 219 -4.55 -47.86 -59.13
N ARG A 220 -5.87 -47.69 -59.29
CA ARG A 220 -6.68 -48.55 -60.16
C ARG A 220 -6.28 -48.45 -61.64
N LEU A 221 -6.10 -47.24 -62.16
CA LEU A 221 -5.63 -47.02 -63.54
C LEU A 221 -4.27 -47.67 -63.78
N ARG A 222 -3.35 -47.55 -62.83
CA ARG A 222 -2.05 -48.20 -62.89
C ARG A 222 -2.19 -49.73 -62.92
N ASP A 223 -3.04 -50.29 -62.07
CA ASP A 223 -3.27 -51.72 -62.02
C ASP A 223 -3.93 -52.24 -63.32
N GLU A 224 -4.90 -51.51 -63.87
CA GLU A 224 -5.52 -51.79 -65.18
C GLU A 224 -4.49 -51.70 -66.33
N LEU A 225 -3.60 -50.71 -66.32
CA LEU A 225 -2.52 -50.60 -67.31
C LEU A 225 -1.50 -51.75 -67.20
N PHE A 226 -1.18 -52.19 -65.98
CA PHE A 226 -0.28 -53.32 -65.77
C PHE A 226 -0.87 -54.65 -66.21
N ASP A 227 -2.20 -54.81 -66.13
CA ASP A 227 -2.90 -55.98 -66.67
C ASP A 227 -2.87 -55.99 -68.21
N LEU A 228 -3.05 -54.82 -68.86
CA LEU A 228 -3.00 -54.69 -70.32
C LEU A 228 -1.59 -54.79 -70.91
N LEU A 229 -0.55 -54.41 -70.17
CA LEU A 229 0.85 -54.41 -70.60
C LEU A 229 1.76 -55.09 -69.57
N PRO A 230 1.69 -56.43 -69.46
CA PRO A 230 2.46 -57.18 -68.46
C PRO A 230 3.98 -57.07 -68.64
N GLU A 231 4.47 -56.78 -69.85
CA GLU A 231 5.91 -56.55 -70.08
C GLU A 231 6.41 -55.22 -69.46
N LEU A 232 5.55 -54.20 -69.35
CA LEU A 232 5.89 -52.90 -68.74
C LEU A 232 5.87 -52.98 -67.20
N SER A 233 4.97 -53.80 -66.64
CA SER A 233 4.90 -54.02 -65.20
C SER A 233 6.14 -54.72 -64.65
N ALA A 234 6.69 -55.70 -65.39
CA ALA A 234 7.94 -56.38 -65.07
C ALA A 234 9.16 -55.43 -65.06
N GLN A 235 9.19 -54.43 -65.96
CA GLN A 235 10.25 -53.42 -66.01
C GLN A 235 10.17 -52.41 -64.85
N LEU A 236 8.96 -52.02 -64.43
CA LEU A 236 8.75 -51.07 -63.33
C LEU A 236 8.83 -51.71 -61.93
N GLN A 237 8.56 -53.01 -61.79
CA GLN A 237 8.70 -53.75 -60.53
C GLN A 237 10.11 -54.32 -60.31
N SER A 238 10.95 -54.31 -61.34
CA SER A 238 12.37 -54.62 -61.18
C SER A 238 13.01 -53.53 -60.31
N PRO A 239 13.68 -53.86 -59.19
CA PRO A 239 14.42 -52.86 -58.43
C PRO A 239 15.42 -52.15 -59.35
N PRO A 240 15.77 -50.87 -59.09
CA PRO A 240 16.77 -50.19 -59.90
C PRO A 240 18.02 -51.07 -59.88
N ASN A 241 18.43 -51.58 -61.04
CA ASN A 241 19.73 -52.19 -61.13
C ASN A 241 20.73 -51.05 -60.88
N ASP A 242 21.52 -51.16 -59.82
CA ASP A 242 22.42 -50.13 -59.26
C ASP A 242 23.61 -49.79 -60.18
N GLN A 243 23.43 -49.83 -61.51
CA GLN A 243 24.51 -49.72 -62.50
C GLN A 243 24.31 -48.66 -63.59
N ASP A 244 23.29 -47.80 -63.54
CA ASP A 244 23.22 -46.64 -64.45
C ASP A 244 22.98 -45.31 -63.70
N PRO A 245 24.01 -44.45 -63.56
CA PRO A 245 23.93 -43.21 -62.77
C PRO A 245 23.25 -42.04 -63.50
N SER A 246 22.60 -42.25 -64.65
CA SER A 246 22.12 -41.15 -65.51
C SER A 246 20.60 -40.94 -65.54
N ALA A 247 19.80 -41.71 -64.79
CA ALA A 247 18.34 -41.60 -64.79
C ALA A 247 17.74 -40.89 -63.56
N SER A 248 18.45 -39.94 -62.95
CA SER A 248 17.81 -38.95 -62.07
C SER A 248 17.10 -37.89 -62.91
N SER A 249 16.05 -38.29 -63.63
CA SER A 249 15.15 -37.36 -64.30
C SER A 249 14.24 -36.70 -63.27
N VAL A 250 14.81 -35.78 -62.49
CA VAL A 250 14.07 -34.84 -61.68
C VAL A 250 13.61 -33.73 -62.62
N ILE A 251 12.40 -33.85 -63.16
CA ILE A 251 11.75 -32.76 -63.88
C ILE A 251 11.41 -31.68 -62.86
N ALA A 252 12.20 -30.59 -62.85
CA ALA A 252 11.91 -29.42 -62.05
C ALA A 252 10.61 -28.76 -62.55
N MET A 253 9.56 -28.78 -61.72
CA MET A 253 8.36 -28.00 -61.98
C MET A 253 8.72 -26.50 -61.94
N THR A 254 8.39 -25.79 -63.01
CA THR A 254 8.52 -24.32 -63.09
C THR A 254 7.47 -23.69 -62.16
N PRO A 255 7.83 -22.73 -61.28
CA PRO A 255 6.85 -22.10 -60.39
C PRO A 255 5.86 -21.25 -61.19
N PRO A 256 4.60 -21.11 -60.72
CA PRO A 256 3.60 -20.33 -61.42
C PRO A 256 3.98 -18.85 -61.43
N ARG A 257 3.83 -18.21 -62.59
CA ARG A 257 4.03 -16.78 -62.77
C ARG A 257 2.94 -16.04 -61.97
N ALA A 258 3.35 -15.19 -61.04
CA ALA A 258 2.41 -14.30 -60.36
C ALA A 258 1.71 -13.43 -61.40
N ALA A 259 0.37 -13.41 -61.36
CA ALA A 259 -0.45 -12.52 -62.16
C ALA A 259 -0.26 -11.07 -61.70
N GLU A 260 0.01 -10.19 -62.65
CA GLU A 260 -0.20 -8.73 -62.54
C GLU A 260 -1.69 -8.40 -62.60
#